data_AF-A0A0B6YHR3-F1
#
_entry.id   AF-A0A0B6YHR3-F1
#
_cell.length_a   1.000
_cell.length_b   1.000
_cell.length_c   1.000
_cell.angle_alpha   90.00
_cell.angle_beta   90.00
_cell.angle_gamma   90.00
#
_symmetry.space_group_name_H-M   'P 1'
#
loop_
_entity.id
_entity.type
_entity.pdbx_description
1 polymer ?
#
loop_
_entity_poly.entity_id
_entity_poly.type
_entity_poly.pdbx_seq_one_letter_code
_entity_poly.pdbx_strand_id
1 'polypeptide(L)' 'LTALAAIGPRKKRKLDFSDSTNQSSNSSHSALASSASSSSISVLRPRTKRVNLRDLQFLLELERPTRKSDLLYKTFLK' A
#
# COMPACT_ATOMS: atom_id res chain seq x y z
N LEU A 1 0.94 24.42 -38.18
CA LEU A 1 1.04 24.37 -36.70
C LEU A 1 1.61 23.01 -36.32
N THR A 2 2.88 22.95 -35.90
CA THR A 2 3.65 21.69 -35.82
C THR A 2 3.84 21.27 -34.36
N ALA A 3 3.50 20.02 -34.02
CA ALA A 3 3.54 19.49 -32.66
C ALA A 3 4.92 19.60 -31.98
N LEU A 4 6.01 19.54 -32.75
CA LEU A 4 7.38 19.65 -32.24
C LEU A 4 7.72 21.04 -31.70
N ALA A 5 7.12 22.11 -32.24
CA ALA A 5 7.35 23.48 -31.77
C ALA A 5 6.68 23.77 -30.41
N ALA A 6 5.73 22.92 -29.97
CA ALA A 6 5.06 23.05 -28.68
C ALA A 6 5.88 22.46 -27.51
N ILE A 7 6.93 21.68 -27.80
CA ILE A 7 7.82 21.12 -26.78
C ILE A 7 8.91 22.16 -26.50
N GLY A 8 8.62 23.13 -25.62
CA GLY A 8 9.59 24.11 -25.14
C GLY A 8 10.76 23.47 -24.36
N PRO A 9 11.80 24.25 -24.01
CA PRO A 9 12.99 23.74 -23.30
C PRO A 9 12.60 23.12 -21.96
N ARG A 10 12.68 21.77 -21.88
CA ARG A 10 12.19 20.99 -20.73
C ARG A 10 13.29 20.80 -19.68
N LYS A 11 12.99 21.17 -18.44
CA LYS A 11 13.87 20.95 -17.28
C LYS A 11 14.06 19.45 -17.04
N LYS A 12 15.26 18.93 -17.30
CA LYS A 12 15.62 17.53 -17.02
C LYS A 12 15.68 17.33 -15.49
N ARG A 13 14.96 16.35 -14.97
CA ARG A 13 15.02 15.95 -13.56
C ARG A 13 16.39 15.33 -13.27
N LYS A 14 17.07 15.78 -12.22
CA LYS A 14 18.32 15.16 -11.75
C LYS A 14 18.01 13.74 -11.26
N LEU A 15 18.82 12.78 -11.70
CA LEU A 15 18.73 11.39 -11.30
C LEU A 15 19.72 11.23 -10.15
N ASP A 16 19.21 11.14 -8.92
CA ASP A 16 20.04 10.90 -7.74
C ASP A 16 20.30 9.39 -7.66
N PHE A 17 21.55 9.00 -7.89
CA PHE A 17 22.05 7.65 -7.61
C PHE A 17 22.97 7.72 -6.37
N SER A 18 22.62 6.98 -5.31
CA SER A 18 23.47 6.46 -4.22
C SER A 18 22.50 6.01 -3.11
N ASP A 19 22.18 4.72 -3.00
CA ASP A 19 22.93 3.66 -2.31
C ASP A 19 23.08 3.90 -0.80
N SER A 20 22.40 3.10 0.02
CA SER A 20 22.74 2.87 1.43
C SER A 20 21.99 1.65 1.97
N THR A 21 22.77 0.60 2.09
CA THR A 21 22.55 -0.66 2.79
C THR A 21 22.16 -0.48 4.26
N ASN A 22 21.62 -1.55 4.85
CA ASN A 22 21.76 -2.03 6.24
C ASN A 22 20.62 -1.89 7.26
N GLN A 23 20.22 -3.07 7.76
CA GLN A 23 19.99 -3.42 9.18
C GLN A 23 18.70 -2.87 9.83
N SER A 24 18.00 -3.52 10.77
CA SER A 24 18.14 -4.75 11.54
C SER A 24 16.78 -5.02 12.23
N SER A 25 16.59 -6.25 12.69
CA SER A 25 15.61 -6.76 13.68
C SER A 25 15.01 -5.77 14.69
N ASN A 26 13.74 -5.96 15.10
CA ASN A 26 13.37 -6.78 16.27
C ASN A 26 11.97 -6.40 16.84
N SER A 27 11.31 -7.40 17.43
CA SER A 27 10.38 -7.37 18.57
C SER A 27 9.04 -6.57 18.52
N SER A 28 7.97 -7.37 18.65
CA SER A 28 6.68 -7.10 19.28
C SER A 28 6.72 -6.18 20.51
N HIS A 29 5.61 -5.49 20.81
CA HIS A 29 4.93 -5.37 22.12
C HIS A 29 4.07 -4.08 22.20
N SER A 30 2.93 -4.20 22.89
CA SER A 30 1.80 -3.27 22.98
C SER A 30 2.05 -2.03 23.86
N ALA A 31 1.33 -0.92 23.61
CA ALA A 31 0.79 -0.05 24.68
C ALA A 31 -0.18 1.03 24.13
N LEU A 32 -1.19 1.34 24.94
CA LEU A 32 -2.26 2.32 24.72
C LEU A 32 -1.82 3.79 24.89
N ALA A 33 -2.49 4.65 24.10
CA ALA A 33 -2.98 6.02 24.35
C ALA A 33 -2.26 7.00 25.30
N SER A 34 -1.92 8.21 24.80
CA SER A 34 -2.52 9.50 25.21
C SER A 34 -1.84 10.73 24.57
N SER A 35 -2.61 11.81 24.48
CA SER A 35 -2.53 13.00 23.62
C SER A 35 -1.34 13.96 23.82
N ALA A 36 -0.85 14.57 22.73
CA ALA A 36 -0.19 15.89 22.74
C ALA A 36 -0.21 16.57 21.35
N SER A 37 -0.24 17.89 21.40
CA SER A 37 -0.59 18.92 20.42
C SER A 37 0.37 19.16 19.24
N SER A 38 -0.23 19.67 18.15
CA SER A 38 0.34 20.60 17.15
C SER A 38 1.67 20.22 16.49
N SER A 39 1.58 19.31 15.54
CA SER A 39 2.29 19.39 14.27
C SER A 39 1.47 18.54 13.31
N SER A 40 1.21 18.99 12.08
CA SER A 40 0.66 18.14 11.04
C SER A 40 1.74 17.15 10.60
N ILE A 41 2.13 16.27 11.53
CA ILE A 41 2.80 15.02 11.24
C ILE A 41 1.77 14.31 10.38
N SER A 42 2.01 14.24 9.08
CA SER A 42 1.32 13.26 8.25
C SER A 42 1.62 11.93 8.92
N VAL A 43 0.64 11.45 9.70
CA VAL A 43 0.73 10.18 10.41
C VAL A 43 1.29 9.19 9.40
N LEU A 44 2.43 8.56 9.73
CA LEU A 44 3.01 7.47 8.95
C LEU A 44 2.02 6.30 9.02
N ARG A 45 0.88 6.45 8.37
CA ARG A 45 -0.13 5.41 8.26
C ARG A 45 0.47 4.38 7.32
N PRO A 46 0.65 3.13 7.78
CA PRO A 46 1.04 2.05 6.88
C PRO A 46 0.10 2.07 5.67
N ARG A 47 0.67 2.22 4.48
CA ARG A 47 -0.09 2.11 3.24
C ARG A 47 -0.48 0.66 3.07
N THR A 48 -1.70 0.30 3.44
CA THR A 48 -2.22 -1.05 3.24
C THR A 48 -2.44 -1.31 1.76
N LYS A 49 -2.02 -2.49 1.30
CA LYS A 49 -2.37 -2.97 -0.03
C LYS A 49 -3.86 -3.28 -0.02
N ARG A 50 -4.63 -2.48 -0.73
CA ARG A 50 -6.07 -2.71 -0.92
C ARG A 50 -6.22 -3.77 -2.01
N VAL A 51 -6.99 -4.81 -1.72
CA VAL A 51 -7.40 -5.83 -2.68
C VAL A 51 -8.89 -5.67 -2.97
N ASN A 52 -9.31 -6.03 -4.18
CA ASN A 52 -10.73 -6.02 -4.53
C ASN A 52 -11.42 -7.23 -3.87
N LEU A 53 -12.65 -7.04 -3.37
CA LEU A 53 -13.44 -8.14 -2.81
C LEU A 53 -13.68 -9.25 -3.84
N ARG A 54 -13.86 -8.91 -5.11
CA ARG A 54 -14.05 -9.88 -6.19
C ARG A 54 -12.83 -10.77 -6.39
N ASP A 55 -11.64 -10.19 -6.32
CA ASP A 55 -10.39 -10.93 -6.47
C ASP A 55 -10.19 -11.91 -5.29
N LEU A 56 -10.55 -11.47 -4.07
CA LEU A 56 -10.51 -12.32 -2.88
C LEU A 56 -11.50 -13.48 -2.98
N GLN A 57 -12.72 -13.21 -3.41
CA GLN A 57 -13.77 -14.22 -3.58
C GLN A 57 -13.35 -15.28 -4.62
N PHE A 58 -12.80 -14.84 -5.75
CA PHE A 58 -12.28 -15.73 -6.80
C PHE A 58 -11.12 -16.59 -6.30
N LEU A 59 -10.16 -16.00 -5.59
CA LEU A 59 -9.02 -16.72 -5.03
C LEU A 59 -9.47 -17.81 -4.04
N LEU A 60 -10.39 -17.45 -3.12
CA LEU A 60 -10.92 -18.37 -2.11
C LEU A 60 -11.71 -19.54 -2.73
N GLU A 61 -12.40 -19.32 -3.85
CA GLU A 61 -13.11 -20.36 -4.59
C GLU A 61 -12.18 -21.32 -5.33
N LEU A 62 -11.07 -20.79 -5.86
CA LEU A 62 -10.12 -21.54 -6.69
C LEU A 62 -9.25 -22.48 -5.85
N GLU A 63 -8.85 -22.05 -4.66
CA GLU A 63 -8.05 -22.86 -3.75
C GLU A 63 -8.89 -23.92 -3.02
N ARG A 64 -8.52 -25.19 -3.22
CA ARG A 64 -9.17 -26.35 -2.57
C ARG A 64 -9.35 -26.21 -1.05
N PRO A 65 -8.36 -25.74 -0.26
CA PRO A 65 -8.53 -25.64 1.19
C PRO A 65 -9.49 -24.53 1.62
N THR A 66 -9.62 -23.45 0.86
CA THR A 66 -10.38 -22.26 1.25
C THR A 66 -11.80 -22.22 0.69
N ARG A 67 -12.11 -23.06 -0.30
CA ARG A 67 -13.40 -23.09 -1.00
C ARG A 67 -14.62 -23.39 -0.12
N LYS A 68 -14.40 -23.94 1.08
CA LYS A 68 -15.45 -24.21 2.08
C LYS A 68 -15.24 -23.45 3.39
N SER A 69 -14.41 -22.40 3.36
CA SER A 69 -14.14 -21.59 4.54
C SER A 69 -15.32 -20.67 4.89
N ASP A 70 -15.51 -20.44 6.19
CA ASP A 70 -16.52 -19.49 6.68
C ASP A 70 -16.29 -18.07 6.15
N LEU A 71 -15.03 -17.72 5.91
CA LEU A 71 -14.66 -16.43 5.32
C LEU A 71 -15.30 -16.26 3.94
N LEU A 72 -15.19 -17.26 3.06
CA LEU A 72 -15.80 -17.24 1.74
C LEU A 72 -17.33 -17.10 1.85
N TYR A 73 -17.97 -17.88 2.72
CA TYR A 73 -19.42 -17.79 2.89
C TYR A 73 -19.87 -16.40 3.36
N LYS A 74 -19.16 -15.80 4.31
CA LYS A 74 -19.41 -14.43 4.77
C LYS A 74 -19.32 -13.40 3.63
N THR A 75 -18.50 -13.61 2.60
CA THR A 75 -18.44 -12.69 1.46
C THR A 75 -19.70 -12.68 0.59
N PHE A 76 -20.53 -13.72 0.65
CA PHE A 76 -21.80 -13.81 -0.09
C PHE A 76 -22.99 -13.21 0.66
N LEU A 77 -22.89 -13.10 1.97
CA LEU A 77 -23.90 -12.44 2.80
C LEU A 77 -23.73 -10.93 2.62
N LYS A 78 -24.73 -10.29 2.00
CA LYS A 78 -24.81 -8.85 1.82
C LYS A 78 -25.23 -8.15 3.09
#